data_AF-A0AAD6SV40-F1
#
_entry.id   AF-A0AAD6SV40-F1
#
_cell.length_a   1.000
_cell.length_b   1.000
_cell.length_c   1.000
_cell.angle_alpha   90.00
_cell.angle_beta   90.00
_cell.angle_gamma   90.00
#
_symmetry.space_group_name_H-M   'P 1'
#
loop_
_entity.id
_entity.type
_entity.pdbx_description
1 polymer ?
#
loop_
_entity_poly.entity_id
_entity_poly.type
_entity_poly.pdbx_seq_one_letter_code
_entity_poly.pdbx_strand_id
1 'polypeptide(L)'
;MHLLDLSYDVLLRIFQFLDVASLLRITRVSSAFRRLALSKHVWLAVVSDLRRRHLLNIPPDDSLVHFSTAQLVAEVRRAATGPFTWAADSLGEPIVRRTTHVPMLGPMESTPCEPTLLPGDKQLLVKRGTGCEIWDIAGGRQLWACNSVCREHIAVQPLHSGTQLLLVTWTGEPFRFVDDPAELNCKIVIRLHLLDLTTNTETRIMSVHLPPAFADLSEPLIAGDFWAATAQWFAGGIGWEQGILMVNWKERRCLLLKCDVVHKVRGQPPK
;
A
#
# COMPACT_ATOMS: atom_id res chain seq x y z
N MET A 1 -3.41 37.19 10.13
CA MET A 1 -4.25 36.09 9.62
C MET A 1 -4.16 34.96 10.62
N HIS A 2 -5.21 34.74 11.40
CA HIS A 2 -5.27 33.67 12.38
C HIS A 2 -5.61 32.36 11.67
N LEU A 3 -5.12 31.24 12.20
CA LEU A 3 -5.39 29.92 11.62
C LEU A 3 -6.89 29.61 11.59
N LEU A 4 -7.67 30.14 12.55
CA LEU A 4 -9.13 30.01 12.59
C LEU A 4 -9.87 30.82 11.52
N ASP A 5 -9.19 31.73 10.82
CA ASP A 5 -9.75 32.49 9.69
C ASP A 5 -9.76 31.65 8.40
N LEU A 6 -9.12 30.48 8.40
CA LEU A 6 -9.14 29.54 7.29
C LEU A 6 -10.49 28.84 7.18
N SER A 7 -10.86 28.45 5.96
CA SER A 7 -12.07 27.66 5.75
C SER A 7 -11.97 26.31 6.46
N TYR A 8 -13.13 25.77 6.85
CA TYR A 8 -13.24 24.48 7.54
C TYR A 8 -12.55 23.34 6.78
N ASP A 9 -12.66 23.31 5.45
CA ASP A 9 -12.05 22.29 4.61
C ASP A 9 -10.52 22.36 4.60
N VAL A 10 -9.95 23.57 4.63
CA VAL A 10 -8.50 23.76 4.72
C VAL A 10 -8.00 23.30 6.09
N LEU A 11 -8.72 23.65 7.16
CA LEU A 11 -8.39 23.20 8.52
C LEU A 11 -8.47 21.68 8.65
N LEU A 12 -9.50 21.04 8.06
CA LEU A 12 -9.60 19.59 7.98
C LEU A 12 -8.40 18.97 7.26
N ARG A 13 -7.99 19.55 6.13
CA ARG A 13 -6.85 19.08 5.35
C ARG A 13 -5.55 19.20 6.14
N ILE A 14 -5.34 20.29 6.88
CA ILE A 14 -4.19 20.46 7.76
C ILE A 14 -4.19 19.37 8.84
N PHE A 15 -5.34 19.09 9.46
CA PHE A 15 -5.44 18.09 10.53
C PHE A 15 -5.19 16.66 10.04
N GLN A 16 -5.43 16.37 8.77
CA GLN A 16 -5.09 15.08 8.15
C GLN A 16 -3.59 14.82 8.08
N PHE A 17 -2.75 15.87 8.13
CA PHE A 17 -1.29 15.74 8.11
C PHE A 17 -0.68 15.67 9.51
N LEU A 18 -1.49 15.87 10.56
CA LEU A 18 -1.00 15.79 11.93
C LEU A 18 -1.04 14.34 12.41
N ASP A 19 -0.01 13.94 13.16
CA ASP A 19 -0.10 12.72 13.95
C ASP A 19 -1.16 12.86 15.06
N VAL A 20 -1.57 11.71 15.61
CA VAL A 20 -2.62 11.66 16.65
C VAL A 20 -2.21 12.48 17.88
N ALA A 21 -0.93 12.47 18.24
CA ALA A 21 -0.42 13.21 19.39
C ALA A 21 -0.55 14.73 19.19
N SER A 22 -0.19 15.24 18.02
CA SER A 22 -0.28 16.66 17.65
C SER A 22 -1.73 17.09 17.53
N LEU A 23 -2.59 16.26 16.95
CA LEU A 23 -4.03 16.51 16.91
C LEU A 23 -4.62 16.65 18.32
N LEU A 24 -4.25 15.77 19.25
CA LEU A 24 -4.67 15.84 20.65
C LEU A 24 -4.08 17.07 21.37
N ARG A 25 -2.85 17.47 21.09
CA ARG A 25 -2.26 18.69 21.65
C ARG A 25 -3.04 19.94 21.20
N ILE A 26 -3.49 20.00 19.95
CA ILE A 26 -4.29 21.12 19.44
C ILE A 26 -5.61 21.30 20.20
N THR A 27 -6.20 20.22 20.74
CA THR A 27 -7.42 20.30 21.58
C THR A 27 -7.24 21.10 22.88
N ARG A 28 -5.98 21.37 23.27
CA ARG A 28 -5.64 22.14 24.46
C ARG A 28 -5.40 23.62 24.17
N VAL A 29 -5.30 24.02 22.89
CA VAL A 29 -4.97 25.39 22.48
C VAL A 29 -6.19 26.32 22.60
N SER A 30 -7.36 25.89 22.13
CA SER A 30 -8.61 26.66 22.25
C SER A 30 -9.85 25.77 22.22
N SER A 31 -10.98 26.27 22.71
CA SER A 31 -12.27 25.57 22.64
C SER A 31 -12.73 25.35 21.19
N ALA A 32 -12.44 26.31 20.29
CA ALA A 32 -12.73 26.19 18.87
C ALA A 32 -11.93 25.04 18.23
N PHE A 33 -10.62 24.98 18.48
CA PHE A 33 -9.78 23.88 18.01
C PHE A 33 -10.15 22.54 18.63
N ARG A 34 -10.52 22.52 19.90
CA ARG A 34 -11.05 21.32 20.56
C ARG A 34 -12.28 20.78 19.84
N ARG A 35 -13.28 21.62 19.58
CA ARG A 35 -14.51 21.22 18.87
C ARG A 35 -14.20 20.72 17.46
N LEU A 36 -13.28 21.39 16.76
CA LEU A 36 -12.85 20.99 15.42
C LEU A 36 -12.14 19.62 15.44
N ALA A 37 -11.08 19.48 16.23
CA ALA A 37 -10.25 18.28 16.31
C ALA A 37 -11.02 17.06 16.84
N LEU A 38 -12.06 17.26 17.65
CA LEU A 38 -12.93 16.19 18.14
C LEU A 38 -14.13 15.90 17.22
N SER A 39 -14.27 16.60 16.10
CA SER A 39 -15.36 16.37 15.16
C SER A 39 -15.23 15.02 14.45
N LYS A 40 -16.38 14.40 14.12
CA LYS A 40 -16.41 13.10 13.42
C LYS A 40 -15.63 13.16 12.09
N HIS A 41 -15.68 14.27 11.36
CA HIS A 41 -15.00 14.43 10.08
C HIS A 41 -13.48 14.35 10.18
N VAL A 42 -12.88 14.95 11.22
CA VAL A 42 -11.44 14.83 11.47
C VAL A 42 -11.07 13.37 11.73
N TRP A 43 -11.80 12.71 12.62
CA TRP A 43 -11.53 11.31 12.97
C TRP A 43 -11.75 10.36 11.79
N LEU A 44 -12.77 10.59 10.95
CA LEU A 44 -12.97 9.84 9.72
C LEU A 44 -11.75 9.97 8.81
N ALA A 45 -11.20 11.16 8.68
CA ALA A 45 -10.06 11.39 7.80
C ALA A 45 -8.77 10.76 8.35
N VAL A 46 -8.52 10.87 9.66
CA VAL A 46 -7.40 10.20 10.35
C VAL A 46 -7.51 8.68 10.20
N VAL A 47 -8.68 8.11 10.49
CA VAL A 47 -8.91 6.65 10.35
C VAL A 47 -8.80 6.21 8.90
N SER A 48 -9.31 6.99 7.94
CA SER A 48 -9.17 6.68 6.52
C SER A 48 -7.70 6.65 6.09
N ASP A 49 -6.89 7.59 6.57
CA ASP A 49 -5.46 7.63 6.28
C ASP A 49 -4.71 6.45 6.92
N LEU A 50 -4.96 6.15 8.20
CA LEU A 50 -4.37 4.98 8.87
C LEU A 50 -4.78 3.66 8.22
N ARG A 51 -6.05 3.53 7.79
CA ARG A 51 -6.55 2.37 7.03
C ARG A 51 -5.84 2.23 5.69
N ARG A 52 -5.62 3.34 4.98
CA ARG A 52 -4.86 3.36 3.71
C ARG A 52 -3.40 2.94 3.88
N ARG A 53 -2.79 3.24 5.04
CA ARG A 53 -1.43 2.80 5.40
C ARG A 53 -1.39 1.38 5.98
N HIS A 54 -2.51 0.66 5.98
CA HIS A 54 -2.65 -0.68 6.55
C HIS A 54 -2.29 -0.77 8.05
N LEU A 55 -2.45 0.34 8.79
CA LEU A 55 -2.21 0.41 10.24
C LEU A 55 -3.46 0.08 11.07
N LEU A 56 -4.61 -0.06 10.42
CA LEU A 56 -5.88 -0.42 11.05
C LEU A 56 -6.41 -1.72 10.47
N ASN A 57 -6.87 -2.60 11.36
CA ASN A 57 -7.59 -3.81 10.98
C ASN A 57 -9.10 -3.56 10.88
N ILE A 58 -9.50 -2.65 9.99
CA ILE A 58 -10.91 -2.42 9.65
C ILE A 58 -11.15 -3.03 8.26
N PRO A 59 -12.14 -3.93 8.09
CA PRO A 59 -12.48 -4.48 6.79
C PRO A 59 -12.73 -3.39 5.74
N PRO A 60 -12.36 -3.60 4.46
CA PRO A 60 -12.53 -2.60 3.42
C PRO A 60 -14.00 -2.23 3.17
N ASP A 61 -14.90 -3.19 3.36
CA ASP A 61 -16.35 -3.02 3.14
C ASP A 61 -17.04 -2.25 4.27
N ASP A 62 -16.41 -2.18 5.44
CA ASP A 62 -16.97 -1.45 6.56
C ASP A 62 -16.86 0.04 6.26
N SER A 63 -18.01 0.63 5.92
CA SER A 63 -18.12 2.06 5.70
C SER A 63 -17.87 2.80 7.01
N LEU A 64 -16.71 3.47 7.07
CA LEU A 64 -16.30 4.31 8.20
C LEU A 64 -17.38 5.35 8.57
N VAL A 65 -18.23 5.74 7.61
CA VAL A 65 -19.33 6.69 7.81
C VAL A 65 -20.32 6.19 8.87
N HIS A 66 -20.50 4.87 9.01
CA HIS A 66 -21.41 4.30 10.01
C HIS A 66 -20.80 4.24 11.43
N PHE A 67 -19.49 4.45 11.56
CA PHE A 67 -18.82 4.45 12.86
C PHE A 67 -19.19 5.74 13.62
N SER A 68 -19.47 5.60 14.91
CA SER A 68 -19.52 6.73 15.84
C SER A 68 -18.13 7.33 16.05
N THR A 69 -18.03 8.58 16.47
CA THR A 69 -16.74 9.21 16.80
C THR A 69 -15.99 8.40 17.87
N ALA A 70 -16.70 7.82 18.84
CA ALA A 70 -16.11 6.98 19.88
C ALA A 70 -15.47 5.70 19.30
N GLN A 71 -16.14 5.04 18.35
CA GLN A 71 -15.59 3.88 17.65
C GLN A 71 -14.36 4.26 16.82
N LEU A 72 -14.40 5.37 16.09
CA LEU A 72 -13.23 5.85 15.31
C LEU A 72 -12.02 6.12 16.23
N VAL A 73 -12.23 6.79 17.37
CA VAL A 73 -11.18 7.04 18.36
C VAL A 73 -10.64 5.73 18.94
N ALA A 74 -11.51 4.75 19.20
CA ALA A 74 -11.09 3.44 19.70
C ALA A 74 -10.19 2.70 18.70
N GLU A 75 -10.48 2.79 17.40
CA GLU A 75 -9.66 2.20 16.35
C GLU A 75 -8.27 2.87 16.26
N VAL A 76 -8.21 4.21 16.28
CA VAL A 76 -6.94 4.94 16.31
C VAL A 76 -6.12 4.58 17.56
N ARG A 77 -6.78 4.48 18.72
CA ARG A 77 -6.12 4.08 19.96
C ARG A 77 -5.54 2.68 19.84
N ARG A 78 -6.31 1.73 19.31
CA ARG A 78 -5.86 0.34 19.10
C ARG A 78 -4.66 0.27 18.16
N ALA A 79 -4.62 1.07 17.09
CA ALA A 79 -3.42 1.15 16.24
C ALA A 79 -2.19 1.68 17.00
N ALA A 80 -2.36 2.72 17.83
CA ALA A 80 -1.26 3.34 18.55
C ALA A 80 -0.73 2.48 19.71
N THR A 81 -1.61 1.78 20.43
CA THR A 81 -1.24 0.97 21.60
C THR A 81 -1.01 -0.50 21.27
N GLY A 82 -1.31 -0.92 20.04
CA GLY A 82 -1.39 -2.34 19.68
C GLY A 82 -2.63 -3.03 20.26
N PRO A 83 -2.70 -4.37 20.13
CA PRO A 83 -3.75 -5.20 20.72
C PRO A 83 -3.97 -4.88 22.21
N PHE A 84 -5.20 -5.07 22.71
CA PHE A 84 -5.52 -4.83 24.12
C PHE A 84 -4.61 -5.62 25.08
N THR A 85 -4.10 -6.78 24.63
CA THR A 85 -3.13 -7.62 25.35
C THR A 85 -1.72 -7.04 25.44
N TRP A 86 -1.45 -5.89 24.82
CA TRP A 86 -0.17 -5.18 24.88
C TRP A 86 -0.26 -3.87 25.69
N ALA A 87 -1.44 -3.52 26.20
CA ALA A 87 -1.59 -2.35 27.04
C ALA A 87 -0.79 -2.53 28.34
N ALA A 88 -0.11 -1.47 28.82
CA ALA A 88 0.69 -1.54 30.04
C ALA A 88 -0.08 -2.02 31.29
N ASP A 89 -1.41 -1.86 31.27
CA ASP A 89 -2.31 -2.29 32.34
C ASP A 89 -2.70 -3.78 32.24
N SER A 90 -2.39 -4.47 31.13
CA SER A 90 -2.50 -5.92 31.06
C SER A 90 -1.32 -6.54 31.80
N LEU A 91 -1.57 -7.04 33.02
CA LEU A 91 -0.60 -7.65 33.94
C LEU A 91 0.10 -8.92 33.42
N GLY A 92 0.07 -9.21 32.12
CA GLY A 92 0.62 -10.42 31.52
C GLY A 92 1.54 -10.13 30.35
N GLU A 93 2.55 -10.99 30.17
CA GLU A 93 3.38 -10.99 28.97
C GLU A 93 2.51 -11.12 27.70
N PRO A 94 2.94 -10.55 26.56
CA PRO A 94 2.25 -10.72 25.29
C PRO A 94 2.01 -12.21 25.00
N ILE A 95 0.75 -12.63 25.06
CA ILE A 95 0.40 -14.03 24.83
C ILE A 95 0.39 -14.28 23.33
N VAL A 96 1.32 -15.11 22.86
CA VAL A 96 1.25 -15.67 21.51
C VAL A 96 0.02 -16.58 21.45
N ARG A 97 -1.08 -16.06 20.92
CA ARG A 97 -2.35 -16.80 20.84
C ARG A 97 -2.33 -17.89 19.79
N ARG A 98 -1.48 -17.76 18.78
CA ARG A 98 -1.44 -18.68 17.65
C ARG A 98 -0.11 -18.61 16.93
N THR A 99 0.44 -19.79 16.64
CA THR A 99 1.58 -19.96 15.73
C THR A 99 1.06 -20.71 14.51
N THR A 100 1.22 -20.13 13.33
CA THR A 100 0.91 -20.80 12.07
C THR A 100 2.24 -21.18 11.40
N HIS A 101 2.44 -22.48 11.17
CA HIS A 101 3.57 -22.96 10.41
C HIS A 101 3.27 -22.79 8.92
N VAL A 102 4.07 -21.96 8.25
CA VAL A 102 4.06 -21.82 6.80
C VAL A 102 5.11 -22.80 6.27
N PRO A 103 4.73 -23.96 5.71
CA PRO A 103 5.70 -24.92 5.18
C PRO A 103 6.50 -24.25 4.06
N MET A 104 7.81 -24.15 4.25
CA MET A 104 8.71 -23.59 3.25
C MET A 104 8.96 -24.64 2.18
N LEU A 105 8.21 -24.57 1.09
CA LEU A 105 8.49 -25.37 -0.11
C LEU A 105 9.67 -24.73 -0.85
N GLY A 106 10.84 -25.36 -0.78
CA GLY A 106 12.04 -24.96 -1.53
C GLY A 106 13.34 -25.15 -0.75
N PRO A 107 14.49 -25.21 -1.45
CA PRO A 107 15.79 -25.24 -0.78
C PRO A 107 15.93 -24.00 0.09
N MET A 108 16.43 -24.19 1.31
CA MET A 108 16.55 -23.18 2.37
C MET A 108 17.65 -22.15 2.06
N GLU A 109 17.87 -21.83 0.78
CA GLU A 109 18.89 -20.93 0.29
C GLU A 109 18.55 -19.51 0.71
N SER A 110 18.93 -19.11 1.93
CA SER A 110 19.23 -17.76 2.45
C SER A 110 18.32 -16.58 2.08
N THR A 111 17.19 -16.81 1.43
CA THR A 111 16.43 -15.76 0.78
C THR A 111 15.53 -15.13 1.83
N PRO A 112 15.61 -13.80 2.04
CA PRO A 112 14.79 -13.14 3.04
C PRO A 112 13.31 -13.43 2.78
N CYS A 113 12.63 -13.82 3.86
CA CYS A 113 11.20 -14.04 3.88
C CYS A 113 10.57 -12.81 4.51
N GLU A 114 9.71 -12.12 3.77
CA GLU A 114 9.01 -10.93 4.25
C GLU A 114 7.51 -11.23 4.41
N PRO A 115 7.08 -11.69 5.60
CA PRO A 115 5.67 -11.88 5.89
C PRO A 115 5.00 -10.52 6.12
N THR A 116 3.88 -10.29 5.44
CA THR A 116 3.03 -9.10 5.58
C THR A 116 1.59 -9.52 5.82
N LEU A 117 1.00 -9.07 6.93
CA LEU A 117 -0.40 -9.33 7.24
C LEU A 117 -1.29 -8.48 6.33
N LEU A 118 -2.26 -9.12 5.65
CA LEU A 118 -3.22 -8.40 4.83
C LEU A 118 -4.36 -7.82 5.69
N PRO A 119 -5.02 -6.72 5.27
CA PRO A 119 -6.11 -6.14 6.03
C PRO A 119 -7.22 -7.16 6.29
N GLY A 120 -7.70 -7.21 7.53
CA GLY A 120 -8.67 -8.21 8.00
C GLY A 120 -8.05 -9.31 8.86
N ASP A 121 -6.72 -9.37 8.99
CA ASP A 121 -5.94 -10.32 9.81
C ASP A 121 -6.22 -11.82 9.52
N LYS A 122 -6.81 -12.13 8.36
CA LYS A 122 -7.16 -13.50 7.96
C LYS A 122 -6.12 -14.11 7.03
N GLN A 123 -5.45 -13.27 6.23
CA GLN A 123 -4.53 -13.72 5.21
C GLN A 123 -3.14 -13.13 5.42
N LEU A 124 -2.12 -13.92 5.08
CA LEU A 124 -0.72 -13.55 5.14
C LEU A 124 -0.14 -13.55 3.72
N LEU A 125 0.41 -12.42 3.30
CA LEU A 125 1.26 -12.34 2.11
C LEU A 125 2.68 -12.71 2.53
N VAL A 126 3.29 -13.67 1.85
CA VAL A 126 4.68 -14.07 2.08
C VAL A 126 5.45 -13.81 0.80
N LYS A 127 6.40 -12.88 0.84
CA LYS A 127 7.38 -12.70 -0.24
C LYS A 127 8.59 -13.56 0.03
N ARG A 128 9.03 -14.34 -0.96
CA ARG A 128 10.20 -15.23 -0.86
C ARG A 128 11.00 -15.14 -2.16
N GLY A 129 12.10 -14.39 -2.11
CA GLY A 129 12.96 -14.18 -3.28
C GLY A 129 12.18 -13.57 -4.44
N THR A 130 12.07 -14.34 -5.51
CA THR A 130 11.35 -13.91 -6.70
C THR A 130 9.89 -14.34 -6.70
N GLY A 131 9.43 -15.08 -5.68
CA GLY A 131 8.06 -15.58 -5.58
C GLY A 131 7.25 -14.86 -4.51
N CYS A 132 5.93 -15.01 -4.61
CA CYS A 132 5.00 -14.55 -3.59
C CYS A 132 3.87 -15.56 -3.38
N GLU A 133 3.43 -15.68 -2.13
CA GLU A 133 2.42 -16.64 -1.71
C GLU A 133 1.39 -15.94 -0.83
N ILE A 134 0.14 -16.40 -0.89
CA ILE A 134 -0.93 -15.96 0.02
C ILE A 134 -1.41 -17.15 0.82
N TRP A 135 -1.46 -16.96 2.12
CA TRP A 135 -1.79 -17.99 3.10
C TRP A 135 -3.02 -17.60 3.90
N ASP A 136 -3.90 -18.56 4.15
CA ASP A 136 -4.95 -18.46 5.15
C ASP A 136 -4.37 -18.79 6.52
N ILE A 137 -4.39 -17.81 7.42
CA ILE A 137 -3.82 -17.95 8.77
C ILE A 137 -4.66 -18.92 9.61
N ALA A 138 -5.99 -18.92 9.40
CA ALA A 138 -6.92 -19.72 10.18
C ALA A 138 -6.88 -21.19 9.78
N GLY A 139 -6.70 -21.49 8.49
CA GLY A 139 -6.54 -22.86 7.99
C GLY A 139 -5.10 -23.35 7.94
N GLY A 140 -4.10 -22.46 8.02
CA GLY A 140 -2.70 -22.81 7.78
C GLY A 140 -2.46 -23.34 6.36
N ARG A 141 -3.28 -22.90 5.39
CA ARG A 141 -3.26 -23.41 4.01
C ARG A 141 -2.82 -22.32 3.05
N GLN A 142 -2.10 -22.70 2.01
CA GLN A 142 -1.77 -21.82 0.91
C GLN A 142 -3.00 -21.63 0.03
N LEU A 143 -3.41 -20.38 -0.20
CA LEU A 143 -4.51 -20.01 -1.08
C LEU A 143 -4.02 -19.75 -2.50
N TRP A 144 -2.80 -19.19 -2.63
CA TRP A 144 -2.25 -18.80 -3.91
C TRP A 144 -0.73 -18.76 -3.90
N ALA A 145 -0.12 -18.96 -5.07
CA ALA A 145 1.31 -18.93 -5.27
C ALA A 145 1.63 -18.32 -6.64
N CYS A 146 2.66 -17.50 -6.70
CA CYS A 146 3.27 -17.05 -7.94
C CYS A 146 4.76 -17.38 -7.89
N ASN A 147 5.13 -18.37 -8.72
CA ASN A 147 6.51 -18.87 -8.84
C ASN A 147 7.27 -18.21 -10.00
N SER A 148 6.64 -17.31 -10.75
CA SER A 148 7.36 -16.55 -11.78
C SER A 148 8.37 -15.63 -11.12
N VAL A 149 9.43 -15.27 -11.83
CA VAL A 149 10.43 -14.30 -11.38
C VAL A 149 9.77 -12.92 -11.25
N CYS A 150 9.05 -12.70 -10.16
CA CYS A 150 8.49 -11.44 -9.76
C CYS A 150 9.57 -10.77 -8.93
N ARG A 151 10.27 -9.79 -9.49
CA ARG A 151 11.16 -8.97 -8.66
C ARG A 151 10.30 -8.17 -7.70
N GLU A 152 10.35 -8.59 -6.43
CA GLU A 152 10.20 -7.84 -5.17
C GLU A 152 8.86 -7.13 -4.89
N HIS A 153 7.97 -7.05 -5.87
CA HIS A 153 6.86 -6.12 -5.77
C HIS A 153 5.56 -6.76 -6.27
N ILE A 154 4.69 -6.98 -5.30
CA ILE A 154 3.29 -7.32 -5.46
C ILE A 154 2.51 -6.23 -4.73
N ALA A 155 1.45 -5.73 -5.35
CA ALA A 155 0.43 -5.02 -4.61
C ALA A 155 -0.79 -5.92 -4.43
N VAL A 156 -1.32 -5.90 -3.21
CA VAL A 156 -2.49 -6.69 -2.83
C VAL A 156 -3.52 -5.75 -2.24
N GLN A 157 -4.74 -5.81 -2.76
CA GLN A 157 -5.87 -5.09 -2.19
C GLN A 157 -7.00 -6.08 -1.88
N PRO A 158 -7.42 -6.20 -0.61
CA PRO A 158 -8.61 -6.97 -0.29
C PRO A 158 -9.87 -6.26 -0.80
N LEU A 159 -10.78 -7.04 -1.37
CA LEU A 159 -12.09 -6.65 -1.85
C LEU A 159 -13.17 -7.45 -1.12
N HIS A 160 -14.41 -6.96 -1.11
CA HIS A 160 -15.58 -7.67 -0.60
C HIS A 160 -15.32 -8.33 0.78
N SER A 161 -14.93 -7.54 1.78
CA SER A 161 -14.71 -7.98 3.17
C SER A 161 -13.53 -8.93 3.32
N GLY A 162 -12.62 -8.91 2.35
CA GLY A 162 -11.49 -9.82 2.27
C GLY A 162 -11.90 -11.22 1.80
N THR A 163 -13.07 -11.39 1.17
CA THR A 163 -13.43 -12.64 0.47
C THR A 163 -12.77 -12.73 -0.91
N GLN A 164 -12.35 -11.60 -1.46
CA GLN A 164 -11.60 -11.53 -2.71
C GLN A 164 -10.33 -10.70 -2.52
N LEU A 165 -9.28 -11.03 -3.27
CA LEU A 165 -8.04 -10.26 -3.31
C LEU A 165 -7.75 -9.85 -4.74
N LEU A 166 -7.51 -8.55 -4.94
CA LEU A 166 -6.96 -8.02 -6.17
C LEU A 166 -5.43 -8.01 -6.06
N LEU A 167 -4.77 -8.70 -6.97
CA LEU A 167 -3.33 -8.91 -6.97
C LEU A 167 -2.75 -8.30 -8.23
N VAL A 168 -1.78 -7.40 -8.07
CA VAL A 168 -0.96 -6.91 -9.18
C VAL A 168 0.43 -7.51 -9.02
N THR A 169 0.82 -8.34 -9.99
CA THR A 169 2.19 -8.83 -10.11
C THR A 169 2.82 -8.23 -11.35
N TRP A 170 4.14 -8.13 -11.39
CA TRP A 170 4.82 -7.96 -12.65
C TRP A 170 6.07 -8.80 -12.69
N THR A 171 6.38 -9.24 -13.91
CA THR A 171 7.59 -10.00 -14.20
C THR A 171 8.41 -9.18 -15.17
N GLY A 172 9.68 -8.95 -14.84
CA GLY A 172 10.67 -8.41 -15.76
C GLY A 172 11.91 -9.31 -15.68
N GLU A 173 12.51 -9.60 -16.82
CA GLU A 173 13.84 -10.19 -16.81
C GLU A 173 14.82 -9.16 -16.22
N PRO A 174 15.86 -9.61 -15.48
CA PRO A 174 16.92 -8.74 -15.02
C PRO A 174 17.40 -7.87 -16.17
N PHE A 175 17.45 -6.56 -15.94
CA PHE A 175 18.21 -5.67 -16.80
C PHE A 175 19.64 -6.21 -16.86
N ARG A 176 20.01 -6.80 -17.99
CA ARG A 176 21.42 -6.99 -18.30
C ARG A 176 21.87 -5.64 -18.80
N PHE A 177 22.85 -5.04 -18.13
CA PHE A 177 23.57 -3.91 -18.72
C PHE A 177 24.21 -4.44 -19.99
N VAL A 178 23.53 -4.23 -21.11
CA VAL A 178 24.09 -4.44 -22.42
C VAL A 178 24.63 -3.09 -22.85
N ASP A 179 25.88 -3.07 -23.30
CA ASP A 179 26.55 -1.85 -23.75
C ASP A 179 25.83 -1.20 -24.96
N ASP A 180 24.97 -1.97 -25.64
CA ASP A 180 24.12 -1.50 -26.72
C ASP A 180 22.65 -1.28 -26.26
N PRO A 181 22.16 -0.03 -26.22
CA PRO A 181 20.75 0.25 -25.97
C PRO A 181 19.80 -0.33 -27.03
N ALA A 182 20.27 -0.77 -28.20
CA ALA A 182 19.47 -1.50 -29.16
C ALA A 182 19.16 -2.94 -28.74
N GLU A 183 19.92 -3.51 -27.80
CA GLU A 183 19.69 -4.86 -27.24
C GLU A 183 18.81 -4.86 -25.97
N LEU A 184 18.25 -3.70 -25.61
CA LEU A 184 17.26 -3.55 -24.54
C LEU A 184 15.99 -4.34 -24.87
N ASN A 185 15.94 -5.60 -24.43
CA ASN A 185 14.79 -6.49 -24.61
C ASN A 185 14.11 -6.83 -23.27
N CYS A 186 14.12 -5.90 -22.32
CA CYS A 186 13.42 -6.07 -21.04
C CYS A 186 11.90 -6.01 -21.26
N LYS A 187 11.25 -7.18 -21.30
CA LYS A 187 9.79 -7.26 -21.43
C LYS A 187 9.15 -7.30 -20.04
N ILE A 188 8.84 -6.13 -19.48
CA ILE A 188 8.03 -6.06 -18.26
C ILE A 188 6.58 -6.40 -18.60
N VAL A 189 6.03 -7.38 -17.89
CA VAL A 189 4.62 -7.81 -18.00
C VAL A 189 3.94 -7.62 -16.67
N ILE A 190 3.01 -6.68 -16.60
CA ILE A 190 2.14 -6.46 -15.45
C ILE A 190 0.91 -7.34 -15.62
N ARG A 191 0.56 -8.12 -14.59
CA ARG A 191 -0.62 -8.98 -14.56
C ARG A 191 -1.50 -8.62 -13.38
N LEU A 192 -2.79 -8.49 -13.64
CA LEU A 192 -3.82 -8.28 -12.63
C LEU A 192 -4.63 -9.55 -12.47
N HIS A 193 -4.74 -10.03 -11.23
CA HIS A 193 -5.46 -11.23 -10.87
C HIS A 193 -6.51 -10.91 -9.82
N LEU A 194 -7.70 -11.48 -9.96
CA LEU A 194 -8.71 -11.53 -8.92
C LEU A 194 -8.73 -12.93 -8.34
N LEU A 195 -8.38 -13.04 -7.06
CA LEU A 195 -8.43 -14.28 -6.33
C LEU A 195 -9.69 -14.32 -5.46
N ASP A 196 -10.59 -15.25 -5.72
CA ASP A 196 -11.76 -15.50 -4.90
C ASP A 196 -11.43 -16.55 -3.84
N LEU A 197 -11.38 -16.12 -2.58
CA LEU A 197 -10.95 -16.98 -1.46
C LEU A 197 -12.04 -17.96 -1.03
N THR A 198 -13.29 -17.75 -1.43
CA THR A 198 -14.41 -18.63 -1.08
C THR A 198 -14.42 -19.87 -1.96
N THR A 199 -14.15 -19.67 -3.25
CA THR A 199 -14.08 -20.73 -4.27
C THR A 199 -12.66 -21.22 -4.51
N ASN A 200 -11.67 -20.50 -3.98
CA ASN A 200 -10.24 -20.70 -4.27
C ASN A 200 -9.94 -20.65 -5.77
N THR A 201 -10.59 -19.71 -6.48
CA THR A 201 -10.42 -19.55 -7.93
C THR A 201 -9.64 -18.27 -8.25
N GLU A 202 -8.74 -18.37 -9.21
CA GLU A 202 -7.98 -17.24 -9.75
C GLU A 202 -8.53 -16.87 -11.12
N THR A 203 -8.90 -15.60 -11.29
CA THR A 203 -9.28 -15.04 -12.59
C THR A 203 -8.27 -13.96 -12.99
N ARG A 204 -7.62 -14.14 -14.14
CA ARG A 204 -6.77 -13.08 -14.71
C ARG A 204 -7.63 -12.00 -15.35
N ILE A 205 -7.59 -10.79 -14.81
CA ILE A 205 -8.37 -9.65 -15.32
C ILE A 205 -7.69 -9.05 -16.55
N MET A 206 -6.38 -8.78 -16.46
CA MET A 206 -5.63 -8.16 -17.55
C MET A 206 -4.15 -8.51 -17.52
N SER A 207 -3.49 -8.28 -18.65
CA SER A 207 -2.04 -8.32 -18.81
C SER A 207 -1.60 -7.11 -19.64
N VAL A 208 -0.63 -6.35 -19.15
CA VAL A 208 -0.06 -5.19 -19.83
C VAL A 208 1.41 -5.46 -20.11
N HIS A 209 1.80 -5.33 -21.37
CA HIS A 209 3.19 -5.38 -21.78
C HIS A 209 3.71 -3.96 -21.85
N LEU A 210 4.73 -3.65 -21.04
CA LEU A 210 5.39 -2.35 -21.13
C LEU A 210 6.42 -2.36 -22.27
N PRO A 211 6.67 -1.19 -22.89
CA PRO A 211 7.76 -1.02 -23.83
C PRO A 211 9.11 -1.43 -23.21
N PRO A 212 10.09 -1.90 -24.03
CA PRO A 212 11.41 -2.31 -23.53
C PRO A 212 12.22 -1.19 -22.84
N ALA A 213 11.83 0.06 -23.03
CA ALA A 213 12.45 1.22 -22.39
C ALA A 213 12.25 1.26 -20.86
N PHE A 214 11.29 0.54 -20.30
CA PHE A 214 11.07 0.50 -18.85
C PHE A 214 12.08 -0.43 -18.18
N ALA A 215 12.79 0.09 -17.18
CA ALA A 215 13.78 -0.70 -16.44
C ALA A 215 13.26 -1.20 -15.10
N ASP A 216 12.47 -0.36 -14.42
CA ASP A 216 12.04 -0.68 -13.07
C ASP A 216 10.67 -0.10 -12.73
N LEU A 217 10.01 -0.78 -11.80
CA LEU A 217 8.76 -0.38 -11.19
C LEU A 217 8.92 -0.54 -9.67
N SER A 218 8.51 0.46 -8.91
CA SER A 218 8.60 0.43 -7.45
C SER A 218 7.35 1.03 -6.80
N GLU A 219 7.19 0.77 -5.50
CA GLU A 219 6.10 1.33 -4.68
C GLU A 219 4.69 1.10 -5.27
N PRO A 220 4.31 -0.16 -5.58
CA PRO A 220 3.03 -0.40 -6.21
C PRO A 220 1.88 -0.09 -5.24
N LEU A 221 0.86 0.59 -5.75
CA LEU A 221 -0.34 0.96 -5.04
C LEU A 221 -1.56 0.59 -5.87
N ILE A 222 -2.57 0.04 -5.22
CA ILE A 222 -3.90 -0.13 -5.82
C ILE A 222 -4.85 0.86 -5.14
N ALA A 223 -5.53 1.67 -5.95
CA ALA A 223 -6.43 2.72 -5.50
C ALA A 223 -7.67 2.80 -6.40
N GLY A 224 -8.79 2.28 -5.89
CA GLY A 224 -10.06 2.27 -6.63
C GLY A 224 -9.95 1.39 -7.86
N ASP A 225 -10.01 2.02 -9.04
CA ASP A 225 -9.96 1.35 -10.35
C ASP A 225 -8.59 1.41 -11.02
N PHE A 226 -7.59 1.90 -10.28
CA PHE A 226 -6.24 2.15 -10.76
C PHE A 226 -5.22 1.38 -9.96
N TRP A 227 -4.24 0.83 -10.68
CA TRP A 227 -2.95 0.48 -10.11
C TRP A 227 -1.95 1.57 -10.50
N ALA A 228 -1.07 1.94 -9.60
CA ALA A 228 0.00 2.89 -9.86
C ALA A 228 1.32 2.35 -9.31
N ALA A 229 2.42 2.68 -9.97
CA ALA A 229 3.77 2.44 -9.48
C ALA A 229 4.69 3.56 -9.93
N THR A 230 5.71 3.85 -9.13
CA THR A 230 6.84 4.66 -9.60
C THR A 230 7.54 3.86 -10.69
N ALA A 231 7.83 4.50 -11.81
CA ALA A 231 8.44 3.87 -12.97
C ALA A 231 9.69 4.62 -13.40
N GLN A 232 10.72 3.86 -13.78
CA GLN A 232 11.93 4.39 -14.39
C GLN A 232 12.08 3.83 -15.81
N TRP A 233 12.31 4.70 -16.79
CA TRP A 233 12.45 4.31 -18.19
C TRP A 233 13.51 5.14 -18.92
N PHE A 234 14.02 4.61 -20.03
CA PHE A 234 15.01 5.28 -20.87
C PHE A 234 14.32 6.12 -21.95
N ALA A 235 14.55 7.43 -21.96
CA ALA A 235 13.94 8.38 -22.89
C ALA A 235 14.85 8.68 -24.10
N GLY A 236 15.23 7.62 -24.83
CA GLY A 236 15.82 7.72 -26.17
C GLY A 236 16.96 8.72 -26.32
N GLY A 237 18.06 8.53 -25.59
CA GLY A 237 19.30 9.32 -25.73
C GLY A 237 19.41 10.53 -24.80
N ILE A 238 18.34 10.92 -24.11
CA ILE A 238 18.36 12.02 -23.11
C ILE A 238 18.75 11.50 -21.72
N GLY A 239 18.63 10.19 -21.48
CA GLY A 239 18.96 9.53 -20.23
C GLY A 239 17.77 8.79 -19.62
N TRP A 240 17.89 8.49 -18.32
CA TRP A 240 16.82 7.88 -17.53
C TRP A 240 15.82 8.94 -17.06
N GLU A 241 14.55 8.64 -17.21
CA GLU A 241 13.44 9.42 -16.68
C GLU A 241 12.69 8.66 -15.60
N GLN A 242 12.02 9.39 -14.73
CA GLN A 242 11.19 8.86 -13.66
C GLN A 242 9.79 9.49 -13.71
N GLY A 243 8.81 8.73 -13.25
CA GLY A 243 7.42 9.14 -13.28
C GLY A 243 6.52 8.11 -12.60
N ILE A 244 5.21 8.28 -12.77
CA ILE A 244 4.21 7.38 -12.24
C ILE A 244 3.52 6.69 -13.40
N LEU A 245 3.64 5.37 -13.45
CA LEU A 245 2.85 4.53 -14.33
C LEU A 245 1.51 4.22 -13.67
N MET A 246 0.41 4.52 -14.34
CA MET A 246 -0.95 4.23 -13.88
C MET A 246 -1.66 3.32 -14.87
N VAL A 247 -2.27 2.25 -14.39
CA VAL A 247 -3.08 1.33 -15.19
C VAL A 247 -4.51 1.35 -14.66
N ASN A 248 -5.45 1.80 -15.49
CA ASN A 248 -6.88 1.67 -15.25
C ASN A 248 -7.35 0.36 -15.87
N TRP A 249 -7.64 -0.64 -15.04
CA TRP A 249 -8.02 -1.96 -15.54
C TRP A 249 -9.45 -2.05 -16.05
N LYS A 250 -10.35 -1.18 -15.57
CA LYS A 250 -11.73 -1.12 -16.06
C LYS A 250 -11.78 -0.55 -17.47
N GLU A 251 -11.05 0.52 -17.71
CA GLU A 251 -10.97 1.17 -19.03
C GLU A 251 -9.93 0.52 -19.95
N ARG A 252 -9.10 -0.39 -19.43
CA ARG A 252 -7.96 -0.99 -20.13
C ARG A 252 -7.00 0.06 -20.69
N ARG A 253 -6.72 1.09 -19.90
CA ARG A 253 -5.84 2.21 -20.27
C ARG A 253 -4.61 2.26 -19.39
N CYS A 254 -3.52 2.74 -19.99
CA CYS A 254 -2.25 2.99 -19.32
C CYS A 254 -1.89 4.46 -19.49
N LEU A 255 -1.50 5.11 -18.41
CA LEU A 255 -1.07 6.52 -18.38
C LEU A 255 0.32 6.56 -17.75
N LEU A 256 1.23 7.31 -18.39
CA LEU A 256 2.54 7.61 -17.82
C LEU A 256 2.58 9.08 -17.46
N LEU A 257 2.67 9.39 -16.17
CA LEU A 257 2.80 10.74 -15.67
C LEU A 257 4.28 11.03 -15.45
N LYS A 258 4.85 11.90 -16.27
CA LYS A 258 6.23 12.32 -16.12
C LYS A 258 6.36 13.28 -14.94
N CYS A 259 7.30 13.00 -14.04
CA CYS A 259 7.65 13.91 -12.97
C CYS A 259 8.76 14.83 -13.46
N ASP A 260 8.43 16.07 -13.83
CA ASP A 260 9.45 17.09 -14.07
C ASP A 260 10.08 17.44 -12.71
N VAL A 261 11.20 16.79 -12.39
CA VAL A 261 12.04 17.19 -11.29
C VAL A 261 12.65 18.53 -11.71
N VAL A 262 11.99 19.62 -11.32
CA VAL A 262 12.58 20.95 -11.39
C VAL A 262 13.74 20.93 -10.41
N HIS A 263 14.93 20.57 -10.90
CA HIS A 263 16.16 20.84 -10.21
C HIS A 263 16.24 22.37 -10.11
N LYS A 264 15.74 22.93 -8.99
CA LYS A 264 16.16 24.25 -8.55
C LYS A 264 17.66 24.14 -8.33
N VAL A 265 18.43 24.49 -9.37
CA VAL A 265 19.86 24.74 -9.26
C VAL A 265 20.00 25.81 -8.19
N ARG A 266 20.29 25.38 -6.96
CA ARG A 266 20.65 26.29 -5.87
C ARG A 266 21.96 26.94 -6.28
N GLY A 267 21.90 28.20 -6.73
CA GLY A 267 23.04 29.10 -6.67
C GLY A 267 23.71 29.50 -7.98
N GLN A 268 22.98 29.77 -9.07
CA GLN A 268 23.49 30.75 -10.03
C GLN A 268 22.83 32.11 -9.75
N PRO A 269 23.59 33.12 -9.27
CA PRO A 269 23.08 34.49 -9.22
C PRO A 269 22.79 34.97 -10.65
N PRO A 270 21.78 35.85 -10.84
CA PRO A 270 21.52 36.45 -12.14
C PRO A 270 22.77 37.21 -12.62
N LYS A 271 23.16 36.99 -13.87
CA LYS A 271 24.10 37.85 -14.59
C LYS A 271 23.37 39.10 -15.08
#